data_AF-A0A369XVR3-F1
#
_entry.id   AF-A0A369XVR3-F1
#
_cell.length_a   1.000
_cell.length_b   1.000
_cell.length_c   1.000
_cell.angle_alpha   90.00
_cell.angle_beta   90.00
_cell.angle_gamma   90.00
#
_symmetry.space_group_name_H-M   'P 1'
#
loop_
_entity.id
_entity.type
_entity.pdbx_description
1 polymer ?
#
loop_
_entity_poly.entity_id
_entity_poly.type
_entity_poly.pdbx_seq_one_letter_code
_entity_poly.pdbx_strand_id
1 'polypeptide(L)'
;MTPTQTSNLDTLGNQLATAALTTLIRLCPEIRTASHERREAALVAMRARSREVVDELLDDTQACPGMAETIFASAALTLAQAGITVLRDV
;
A
#
# COMPACT_ATOMS: atom_id res chain seq x y z
N MET A 1 -9.00 -4.44 21.88
CA MET A 1 -8.45 -5.43 20.92
C MET A 1 -7.80 -6.56 21.69
N THR A 2 -8.03 -7.81 21.29
CA THR A 2 -7.30 -8.96 21.85
C THR A 2 -5.93 -9.08 21.18
N PRO A 3 -4.91 -9.68 21.83
CA PRO A 3 -3.58 -9.82 21.24
C PRO A 3 -3.58 -10.49 19.86
N THR A 4 -4.49 -11.43 19.60
CA THR A 4 -4.67 -12.09 18.30
C THR A 4 -5.16 -11.13 17.20
N GLN A 5 -6.02 -10.15 17.53
CA GLN A 5 -6.51 -9.17 16.55
C GLN A 5 -5.39 -8.22 16.12
N THR A 6 -4.55 -7.79 17.04
CA THR A 6 -3.38 -6.96 16.74
C THR A 6 -2.41 -7.68 15.81
N SER A 7 -2.06 -8.94 16.10
CA SER A 7 -1.18 -9.73 15.24
C SER A 7 -1.75 -9.96 13.83
N ASN A 8 -3.07 -10.11 13.68
CA ASN A 8 -3.71 -10.25 12.38
C ASN A 8 -3.66 -8.94 11.57
N LEU A 9 -3.86 -7.80 12.23
CA LEU A 9 -3.77 -6.48 11.59
C LEU A 9 -2.33 -6.17 11.16
N ASP A 10 -1.35 -6.50 11.99
CA ASP A 10 0.08 -6.37 11.64
C ASP A 10 0.43 -7.25 10.44
N THR A 11 -0.10 -8.47 10.39
CA THR A 11 0.11 -9.40 9.27
C THR A 11 -0.50 -8.85 7.98
N LEU A 12 -1.75 -8.36 8.05
CA LEU A 12 -2.44 -7.75 6.91
C LEU A 12 -1.68 -6.51 6.41
N GLY A 13 -1.26 -5.63 7.33
CA GLY A 13 -0.48 -4.44 7.00
C GLY A 13 0.84 -4.77 6.30
N ASN A 14 1.56 -5.80 6.78
CA ASN A 14 2.80 -6.25 6.15
C ASN A 14 2.56 -6.84 4.74
N GLN A 15 1.49 -7.61 4.57
CA GLN A 15 1.11 -8.15 3.26
C GLN A 15 0.77 -7.03 2.28
N LEU A 16 -0.02 -6.06 2.72
CA LEU A 16 -0.42 -4.91 1.91
C LEU A 16 0.79 -4.05 1.52
N ALA A 17 1.69 -3.77 2.46
CA ALA A 17 2.93 -3.04 2.19
C ALA A 17 3.81 -3.76 1.17
N THR A 18 3.96 -5.08 1.32
CA THR A 18 4.75 -5.91 0.39
C THR A 18 4.15 -5.89 -1.02
N ALA A 19 2.84 -6.04 -1.13
CA ALA A 19 2.13 -5.97 -2.40
C ALA A 19 2.27 -4.59 -3.06
N ALA A 20 2.06 -3.51 -2.29
CA ALA A 20 2.20 -2.14 -2.78
C ALA A 20 3.62 -1.83 -3.27
N LEU A 21 4.66 -2.22 -2.53
CA LEU A 21 6.05 -2.04 -2.93
C LEU A 21 6.39 -2.85 -4.18
N THR A 22 5.92 -4.10 -4.26
CA THR A 22 6.12 -4.94 -5.45
C THR A 22 5.47 -4.29 -6.68
N THR A 23 4.25 -3.79 -6.54
CA THR A 23 3.52 -3.07 -7.58
C THR A 23 4.25 -1.79 -7.99
N LEU A 24 4.71 -0.98 -7.04
CA LEU A 24 5.49 0.22 -7.29
C LEU A 24 6.74 -0.08 -8.13
N ILE A 25 7.53 -1.08 -7.74
CA ILE A 25 8.76 -1.46 -8.45
C ILE A 25 8.47 -1.98 -9.87
N ARG A 26 7.34 -2.68 -10.05
CA ARG A 26 6.92 -3.19 -11.37
C ARG A 26 6.45 -2.07 -12.30
N LEU A 27 5.71 -1.10 -11.78
CA LEU A 27 5.11 -0.01 -12.57
C LEU A 27 6.04 1.21 -12.73
N CYS A 28 7.02 1.38 -11.87
CA CYS A 28 7.98 2.49 -11.86
C CYS A 28 9.41 1.96 -11.65
N PRO A 29 10.01 1.30 -12.67
CA PRO A 29 11.36 0.73 -12.55
C PRO A 29 12.45 1.79 -12.29
N GLU A 30 12.17 3.07 -12.58
CA GLU A 30 13.06 4.21 -12.36
C GLU A 30 13.41 4.40 -10.87
N ILE A 31 12.60 3.86 -9.95
CA ILE A 31 12.91 3.85 -8.51
C ILE A 31 14.29 3.22 -8.22
N ARG A 32 14.76 2.30 -9.07
CA ARG A 32 16.06 1.62 -8.94
C ARG A 32 17.25 2.54 -9.16
N THR A 33 17.06 3.65 -9.87
CA THR A 33 18.10 4.66 -10.14
C THR A 33 17.81 5.99 -9.45
N ALA A 34 16.60 6.16 -8.88
CA ALA A 34 16.24 7.32 -8.07
C ALA A 34 17.18 7.52 -6.87
N SER A 35 17.36 8.77 -6.47
CA SER A 35 18.11 9.14 -5.27
C SER A 35 17.45 8.58 -4.00
N HIS A 36 18.24 8.43 -2.93
CA HIS A 36 17.71 8.00 -1.64
C HIS A 36 16.57 8.91 -1.15
N GLU A 37 16.72 10.22 -1.30
CA GLU A 37 15.70 11.21 -0.92
C GLU A 37 14.38 10.99 -1.67
N ARG A 38 14.44 10.72 -2.98
CA ARG A 38 13.23 10.45 -3.76
C ARG A 38 12.57 9.12 -3.38
N ARG A 39 13.38 8.09 -3.09
CA ARG A 39 12.85 6.80 -2.60
C ARG A 39 12.13 6.97 -1.27
N GLU A 40 12.75 7.68 -0.32
CA GLU A 40 12.12 7.91 0.97
C GLU A 40 10.87 8.79 0.84
N ALA A 41 10.90 9.82 -0.01
CA ALA A 41 9.71 10.65 -0.27
C ALA A 41 8.54 9.82 -0.83
N ALA A 42 8.80 8.86 -1.72
CA ALA A 42 7.79 7.94 -2.22
C ALA A 42 7.23 7.05 -1.10
N LEU A 43 8.08 6.51 -0.22
CA LEU A 43 7.65 5.73 0.94
C LEU A 43 6.83 6.55 1.94
N VAL A 44 7.23 7.80 2.20
CA VAL A 44 6.48 8.73 3.03
C VAL A 44 5.09 8.99 2.45
N ALA A 45 4.98 9.20 1.14
CA ALA A 45 3.68 9.38 0.48
C ALA A 45 2.78 8.14 0.58
N MET A 46 3.36 6.94 0.43
CA MET A 46 2.63 5.67 0.66
C MET A 46 2.14 5.56 2.10
N ARG A 47 3.01 5.85 3.08
CA ARG A 47 2.66 5.81 4.51
C ARG A 47 1.61 6.84 4.88
N ALA A 48 1.63 8.03 4.28
CA ALA A 48 0.63 9.07 4.53
C ALA A 48 -0.80 8.62 4.17
N ARG A 49 -0.92 7.71 3.19
CA ARG A 49 -2.20 7.13 2.75
C ARG A 49 -2.55 5.80 3.43
N SER A 50 -1.64 5.18 4.18
CA SER A 50 -1.81 3.79 4.62
C SER A 50 -3.01 3.59 5.52
N ARG A 51 -3.29 4.53 6.42
CA ARG A 51 -4.43 4.42 7.34
C ARG A 51 -5.76 4.45 6.59
N GLU A 52 -5.96 5.46 5.76
CA GLU A 52 -7.18 5.63 4.96
C GLU A 52 -7.44 4.40 4.09
N VAL A 53 -6.41 3.89 3.41
CA VAL A 53 -6.52 2.71 2.55
C VAL A 53 -6.82 1.44 3.34
N VAL A 54 -6.26 1.27 4.54
CA VAL A 54 -6.55 0.10 5.38
C VAL A 54 -7.97 0.16 5.92
N ASP A 55 -8.42 1.34 6.36
CA ASP A 55 -9.79 1.53 6.83
C ASP A 55 -10.79 1.22 5.69
N GLU A 56 -10.57 1.76 4.48
CA GLU A 56 -11.40 1.47 3.29
C GLU A 56 -11.36 -0.02 2.90
N LEU A 57 -10.19 -0.66 2.93
CA LEU A 57 -10.06 -2.10 2.66
C LEU A 57 -10.92 -2.93 3.62
N LEU A 58 -10.92 -2.60 4.91
CA LEU A 58 -11.69 -3.33 5.92
C LEU A 58 -13.19 -3.15 5.70
N ASP A 59 -13.62 -1.91 5.45
CA ASP A 59 -15.02 -1.57 5.19
C ASP A 59 -15.54 -2.26 3.92
N ASP A 60 -14.77 -2.20 2.82
CA ASP A 60 -15.13 -2.84 1.54
C ASP A 60 -15.16 -4.37 1.65
N THR A 61 -14.20 -4.96 2.37
CA THR A 61 -14.16 -6.41 2.58
C THR A 61 -15.35 -6.87 3.42
N GLN A 62 -15.78 -6.06 4.39
CA GLN A 62 -16.99 -6.33 5.16
C GLN A 62 -18.26 -6.22 4.30
N ALA A 63 -18.33 -5.23 3.41
CA ALA A 63 -19.46 -5.01 2.52
C ALA A 63 -19.57 -6.07 1.41
N CYS A 64 -18.43 -6.53 0.88
CA CYS A 64 -18.36 -7.50 -0.21
C CYS A 64 -17.28 -8.57 0.02
N PRO A 65 -17.51 -9.56 0.91
CA PRO A 65 -16.51 -10.57 1.24
C PRO A 65 -16.05 -11.41 0.04
N GLY A 66 -16.92 -11.58 -0.98
CA GLY A 66 -16.60 -12.31 -2.21
C GLY A 66 -15.59 -11.61 -3.12
N MET A 67 -15.24 -10.35 -2.84
CA MET A 67 -14.30 -9.55 -3.62
C MET A 67 -12.99 -9.23 -2.87
N ALA A 68 -12.72 -9.90 -1.75
CA ALA A 68 -11.57 -9.59 -0.89
C ALA A 68 -10.23 -9.51 -1.63
N GLU A 69 -9.98 -10.40 -2.59
CA GLU A 69 -8.75 -10.36 -3.41
C GLU A 69 -8.67 -9.10 -4.28
N THR A 70 -9.78 -8.71 -4.92
CA THR A 70 -9.84 -7.50 -5.75
C THR A 70 -9.71 -6.23 -4.91
N ILE A 71 -10.36 -6.18 -3.74
CA ILE A 71 -10.27 -5.07 -2.78
C ILE A 71 -8.83 -4.93 -2.29
N PHE A 72 -8.18 -6.04 -1.92
CA PHE A 72 -6.78 -6.05 -1.51
C PHE A 72 -5.85 -5.56 -2.63
N ALA A 73 -6.05 -6.04 -3.87
CA ALA A 73 -5.27 -5.60 -5.02
C ALA A 73 -5.46 -4.11 -5.32
N SER A 74 -6.68 -3.60 -5.19
CA SER A 74 -7.02 -2.18 -5.31
C SER A 74 -6.27 -1.35 -4.27
N ALA A 75 -6.34 -1.73 -3.00
CA ALA A 75 -5.63 -1.06 -1.90
C ALA A 75 -4.11 -1.02 -2.15
N ALA A 76 -3.52 -2.13 -2.58
CA ALA A 76 -2.10 -2.20 -2.92
C ALA A 76 -1.74 -1.25 -4.08
N LEU A 77 -2.60 -1.16 -5.09
CA LEU A 77 -2.42 -0.26 -6.23
C LEU A 77 -2.56 1.22 -5.82
N THR A 78 -3.52 1.56 -4.97
CA THR A 78 -3.70 2.92 -4.44
C THR A 78 -2.46 3.41 -3.69
N LEU A 79 -1.90 2.56 -2.82
CA LEU A 79 -0.64 2.89 -2.14
C LEU A 79 0.51 3.03 -3.13
N ALA A 80 0.67 2.08 -4.06
CA ALA A 80 1.71 2.18 -5.09
C ALA A 80 1.59 3.49 -5.90
N GLN A 81 0.38 3.89 -6.26
CA GLN A 81 0.13 5.13 -7.01
C GLN A 81 0.55 6.39 -6.25
N ALA A 82 0.40 6.44 -4.93
CA ALA A 82 0.90 7.54 -4.11
C ALA A 82 2.43 7.68 -4.22
N GLY A 83 3.16 6.55 -4.19
CA GLY A 83 4.60 6.53 -4.40
C GLY A 83 5.01 6.90 -5.83
N ILE A 84 4.30 6.36 -6.83
CA ILE A 84 4.53 6.67 -8.26
C ILE A 84 4.40 8.17 -8.53
N THR A 85 3.39 8.81 -7.94
CA THR A 85 3.13 10.25 -8.13
C THR A 85 4.34 11.06 -7.71
N VAL A 86 4.91 10.80 -6.54
CA VAL A 86 6.12 11.49 -6.06
C VAL A 86 7.35 11.21 -6.93
N LEU A 87 7.49 9.99 -7.45
CA LEU A 87 8.63 9.63 -8.30
C LEU A 87 8.56 10.27 -9.69
N ARG A 88 7.35 10.56 -10.18
CA ARG A 88 7.08 11.12 -11.51
C ARG A 88 6.84 12.62 -11.52
N ASP A 89 6.55 13.24 -10.37
CA ASP A 89 6.59 14.70 -10.21
C ASP A 89 8.06 15.15 -10.27
N VAL A 90 8.53 15.43 -11.49
CA VAL A 90 9.88 15.91 -11.83
C VAL A 90 9.76 17.19 -12.64
#